data_AF-A0A8T6NZU5-F1
#
_entry.id   AF-A0A8T6NZU5-F1
#
_cell.length_a   1.000
_cell.length_b   1.000
_cell.length_c   1.000
_cell.angle_alpha   90.00
_cell.angle_beta   90.00
_cell.angle_gamma   90.00
#
_symmetry.space_group_name_H-M   'P 1'
#
loop_
_entity.id
_entity.type
_entity.pdbx_description
1 polymer ?
#
loop_
_entity_poly.entity_id
_entity_poly.type
_entity_poly.pdbx_seq_one_letter_code
_entity_poly.pdbx_strand_id
1 'polypeptide(L)'
;MANPTYTAADVDAIAQPRESYSKDFAELKRLLRSRGLLEKDPKRYLLKFIEPFVMIAVATAMLIGFSNFGLQLLSVPFFVIGFVRAGFMMHDTGHRQVFPKPRANELVGLIYGNVILGSSISSWRERHNEHHAHTN
;
A
#
# COMPACT_ATOMS: atom_id res chain seq x y z
N MET A 1 -15.68 13.51 -40.54
CA MET A 1 -15.95 12.21 -39.89
C MET A 1 -16.87 12.51 -38.71
N ALA A 2 -18.07 11.92 -38.66
CA ALA A 2 -19.02 12.16 -37.57
C ALA A 2 -18.62 11.34 -36.35
N ASN A 3 -18.53 11.97 -35.17
CA ASN A 3 -18.30 11.26 -33.92
C ASN A 3 -19.56 10.46 -33.55
N PRO A 4 -19.43 9.16 -33.21
CA PRO A 4 -20.58 8.40 -32.74
C PRO A 4 -21.09 8.97 -31.40
N THR A 5 -22.40 9.22 -31.34
CA THR A 5 -23.09 9.61 -30.11
C THR A 5 -23.42 8.34 -29.33
N TYR A 6 -22.73 8.10 -28.21
CA TYR A 6 -23.04 6.99 -27.31
C TYR A 6 -24.24 7.33 -26.44
N THR A 7 -25.19 6.41 -26.33
CA THR A 7 -26.37 6.53 -25.47
C THR A 7 -26.08 6.01 -24.07
N ALA A 8 -26.89 6.36 -23.07
CA ALA A 8 -26.76 5.85 -21.71
C ALA A 8 -26.79 4.31 -21.65
N ALA A 9 -27.56 3.66 -22.53
CA ALA A 9 -27.61 2.20 -22.63
C ALA A 9 -26.30 1.59 -23.16
N ASP A 10 -25.59 2.29 -24.04
CA ASP A 10 -24.27 1.85 -24.52
C ASP A 10 -23.23 1.92 -23.40
N VAL A 11 -23.31 2.95 -22.55
CA VAL A 11 -22.44 3.09 -21.38
C VAL A 11 -22.73 2.00 -20.34
N ASP A 12 -24.01 1.70 -20.08
CA ASP A 12 -24.41 0.64 -19.16
C ASP A 12 -23.97 -0.76 -19.65
N ALA A 13 -24.01 -1.02 -20.96
CA ALA A 13 -23.52 -2.27 -21.55
C ALA A 13 -22.00 -2.45 -21.44
N ILE A 14 -21.23 -1.36 -21.39
CA ILE A 14 -19.78 -1.37 -21.15
C ILE A 14 -19.47 -1.45 -19.65
N ALA A 15 -20.31 -0.85 -18.81
CA ALA A 15 -20.13 -0.79 -17.35
C ALA A 15 -20.42 -2.12 -16.64
N GLN A 16 -21.21 -3.02 -17.24
CA GLN A 16 -21.44 -4.36 -16.69
C GLN A 16 -20.23 -5.25 -16.99
N PRO A 17 -19.50 -5.75 -15.97
CA PRO A 17 -18.44 -6.72 -16.20
C PRO A 17 -19.04 -7.92 -16.93
N ARG A 18 -18.56 -8.25 -18.13
CA ARG A 18 -19.01 -9.46 -18.82
C ARG A 18 -18.89 -10.63 -17.83
N GLU A 19 -19.97 -11.40 -17.69
CA GLU A 19 -20.09 -12.50 -16.73
C GLU A 19 -18.90 -13.49 -16.81
N SER A 20 -18.27 -13.62 -17.99
CA SER A 20 -17.04 -14.39 -18.18
C SER A 20 -15.86 -13.86 -17.36
N TYR A 21 -15.62 -12.55 -17.30
CA TYR A 21 -14.50 -11.97 -16.54
C TYR A 21 -14.60 -12.25 -15.04
N SER A 22 -15.81 -12.18 -14.47
CA SER A 22 -16.05 -12.49 -13.06
C SER A 22 -15.77 -13.97 -12.76
N LYS A 23 -16.18 -14.87 -13.68
CA LYS A 23 -15.92 -16.31 -13.59
C LYS A 23 -14.43 -16.63 -13.74
N ASP A 24 -13.77 -16.05 -14.73
CA ASP A 24 -12.33 -16.23 -15.00
C ASP A 24 -11.48 -15.75 -13.81
N PHE A 25 -11.82 -14.58 -13.24
CA PHE A 25 -11.14 -14.07 -12.04
C PHE A 25 -11.35 -14.97 -10.82
N ALA A 26 -12.57 -15.47 -10.61
CA ALA A 26 -12.86 -16.39 -9.52
C ALA A 26 -12.08 -17.71 -9.65
N GLU A 27 -11.97 -18.25 -10.86
CA GLU A 27 -11.17 -19.44 -11.15
C GLU A 27 -9.67 -19.19 -10.90
N LEU A 28 -9.12 -18.09 -11.41
CA LEU A 28 -7.74 -17.70 -11.17
C LEU A 28 -7.47 -17.57 -9.65
N LYS A 29 -8.34 -16.89 -8.91
CA LYS A 29 -8.21 -16.73 -7.47
C LYS A 29 -8.21 -18.08 -6.74
N ARG A 30 -9.04 -19.04 -7.19
CA ARG A 30 -9.06 -20.41 -6.66
C ARG A 30 -7.73 -21.12 -6.92
N LEU A 31 -7.18 -21.01 -8.13
CA LEU A 31 -5.89 -21.59 -8.50
C LEU A 31 -4.73 -20.99 -7.69
N LEU A 32 -4.71 -19.66 -7.52
CA LEU A 32 -3.67 -18.99 -6.71
C LEU A 32 -3.74 -19.44 -5.24
N ARG A 33 -4.95 -19.60 -4.69
CA ARG A 33 -5.15 -20.13 -3.33
C ARG A 33 -4.70 -21.58 -3.20
N SER A 34 -5.04 -22.46 -4.15
CA SER A 34 -4.65 -23.88 -4.08
C SER A 34 -3.13 -24.08 -4.17
N ARG A 35 -2.41 -23.12 -4.77
CA ARG A 35 -0.95 -23.08 -4.82
C ARG A 35 -0.30 -22.36 -3.63
N GLY A 36 -1.06 -21.90 -2.64
CA GLY A 36 -0.55 -21.17 -1.48
C GLY A 36 0.01 -19.78 -1.80
N LEU A 37 -0.21 -19.25 -3.01
CA LEU A 37 0.38 -17.96 -3.45
C LEU A 37 -0.25 -16.74 -2.76
N LEU A 38 -1.38 -16.92 -2.08
CA LEU A 38 -2.05 -15.89 -1.29
C LEU A 38 -1.82 -16.04 0.22
N GLU A 39 -0.98 -17.00 0.64
CA GLU A 39 -0.63 -17.17 2.04
C GLU A 39 0.24 -16.02 2.53
N LYS A 40 -0.01 -15.58 3.75
CA LYS A 40 0.75 -14.49 4.37
C LYS A 40 2.05 -15.05 4.92
N ASP A 41 3.16 -14.43 4.54
CA ASP A 41 4.49 -14.79 5.02
C ASP A 41 5.15 -13.58 5.73
N PRO A 42 4.92 -13.44 7.06
CA PRO A 42 5.53 -12.36 7.84
C PRO A 42 7.06 -12.34 7.78
N LYS A 43 7.71 -13.48 7.51
CA LYS A 43 9.18 -13.54 7.46
C LYS A 43 9.72 -12.73 6.30
N ARG A 44 9.05 -12.77 5.14
CA ARG A 44 9.39 -11.93 3.98
C ARG A 44 9.19 -10.44 4.25
N TYR A 45 8.38 -10.09 5.23
CA TYR A 45 8.13 -8.70 5.63
C TYR A 45 9.12 -8.17 6.67
N LEU A 46 9.97 -9.01 7.28
CA LEU A 46 10.92 -8.57 8.31
C LEU A 46 11.85 -7.47 7.79
N LEU A 47 12.41 -7.65 6.60
CA LEU A 47 13.29 -6.64 5.98
C LEU A 47 12.52 -5.36 5.67
N LYS A 48 11.30 -5.47 5.14
CA LYS A 48 10.43 -4.33 4.85
C LYS A 48 10.03 -3.57 6.12
N PHE A 49 10.00 -4.25 7.27
CA PHE A 49 9.76 -3.62 8.57
C PHE A 49 10.98 -2.80 9.00
N ILE A 50 12.20 -3.34 8.86
CA ILE A 50 13.39 -2.68 9.39
C ILE A 50 13.89 -1.56 8.46
N GLU A 51 13.79 -1.74 7.13
CA GLU A 51 14.31 -0.81 6.12
C GLU A 51 13.88 0.66 6.35
N PRO A 52 12.60 1.01 6.56
CA PRO A 52 12.19 2.39 6.81
C PRO A 52 12.88 3.04 8.01
N PHE A 53 13.03 2.31 9.12
CA PHE A 53 13.69 2.83 10.33
C PHE A 53 15.16 3.11 10.09
N VAL A 54 15.85 2.20 9.40
CA VAL A 54 17.26 2.37 9.05
C VAL A 54 17.43 3.59 8.13
N MET A 55 16.60 3.73 7.11
CA MET A 55 16.67 4.87 6.18
C MET A 55 16.44 6.20 6.90
N ILE A 56 15.42 6.28 7.75
CA ILE A 56 15.11 7.49 8.54
C ILE A 56 16.22 7.79 9.55
N ALA A 57 16.79 6.78 10.19
CA ALA A 57 17.89 6.94 11.14
C ALA A 57 19.17 7.44 10.45
N VAL A 58 19.53 6.84 9.31
CA VAL A 58 20.67 7.29 8.48
C VAL A 58 20.47 8.73 8.03
N ALA A 59 19.28 9.06 7.52
CA ALA A 59 18.96 10.42 7.08
C ALA A 59 19.10 11.43 8.23
N THR A 60 18.54 11.11 9.41
CA THR A 60 18.65 11.93 10.62
C THR A 60 20.11 12.10 11.04
N ALA A 61 20.89 11.01 11.07
CA ALA A 61 22.31 11.04 11.43
C ALA A 61 23.12 11.92 10.48
N MET A 62 22.84 11.88 9.17
CA MET A 62 23.49 12.76 8.20
C MET A 62 23.16 14.24 8.43
N LEU A 63 21.90 14.53 8.77
CA LEU A 63 21.44 15.90 9.00
C LEU A 63 22.10 16.53 10.24
N ILE A 64 22.23 15.78 11.34
CA ILE A 64 22.78 16.28 12.60
C ILE A 64 24.30 16.09 12.74
N GLY A 65 24.87 15.11 12.03
CA GLY A 65 26.27 14.70 12.17
C GLY A 65 27.23 15.46 11.26
N PHE A 66 26.75 16.03 10.15
CA PHE A 66 27.57 16.82 9.24
C PHE A 66 27.21 18.30 9.31
N SER A 67 28.22 19.18 9.26
CA SER A 67 28.06 20.63 9.10
C SER A 67 28.10 21.07 7.64
N ASN A 68 28.58 20.20 6.74
CA ASN A 68 28.63 20.48 5.31
C ASN A 68 27.23 20.34 4.68
N PHE A 69 26.73 21.43 4.10
CA PHE A 69 25.39 21.48 3.50
C PHE A 69 25.20 20.45 2.37
N GLY A 70 26.22 20.21 1.54
CA GLY A 70 26.14 19.20 0.47
C GLY A 70 25.98 17.78 1.01
N LEU A 71 26.68 17.43 2.09
CA LEU A 71 26.51 16.14 2.78
C LEU A 71 25.15 16.03 3.49
N GLN A 72 24.64 17.13 4.05
CA GLN A 72 23.29 17.15 4.62
C GLN A 72 22.21 16.93 3.55
N LEU A 73 22.37 17.48 2.34
CA LEU A 73 21.42 17.28 1.24
C LEU A 73 21.25 15.82 0.83
N LEU A 74 22.29 14.99 1.04
CA LEU A 74 22.19 13.56 0.78
C LEU A 74 21.20 12.85 1.73
N SER A 75 20.77 13.45 2.83
CA SER A 75 19.73 12.88 3.71
C SER A 75 18.34 12.86 3.07
N VAL A 76 18.06 13.76 2.12
CA VAL A 76 16.75 13.91 1.47
C VAL A 76 16.26 12.62 0.81
N PRO A 77 17.00 11.96 -0.11
CA PRO A 77 16.53 10.72 -0.72
C PRO A 77 16.27 9.61 0.31
N PHE A 78 17.05 9.54 1.38
CA PHE A 78 16.85 8.54 2.44
C PHE A 78 15.56 8.81 3.22
N PHE A 79 15.27 10.07 3.57
CA PHE A 79 13.98 10.42 4.18
C PHE A 79 12.82 10.11 3.24
N VAL A 80 12.88 10.54 1.97
CA VAL A 80 11.80 10.30 0.99
C VAL A 80 11.53 8.82 0.84
N ILE A 81 12.56 8.01 0.59
CA ILE A 81 12.40 6.57 0.43
C ILE A 81 11.92 5.95 1.74
N GLY A 82 12.50 6.32 2.88
CA GLY A 82 12.13 5.80 4.20
C GLY A 82 10.65 6.04 4.54
N PHE A 83 10.16 7.26 4.37
CA PHE A 83 8.75 7.59 4.62
C PHE A 83 7.79 6.97 3.61
N VAL A 84 8.16 6.89 2.33
CA VAL A 84 7.33 6.18 1.33
C VAL A 84 7.23 4.69 1.67
N ARG A 85 8.34 4.06 2.06
CA ARG A 85 8.37 2.65 2.50
C ARG A 85 7.54 2.44 3.76
N ALA A 86 7.61 3.36 4.73
CA ALA A 86 6.72 3.37 5.88
C ALA A 86 5.24 3.44 5.47
N GLY A 87 4.90 4.26 4.48
CA GLY A 87 3.55 4.36 3.91
C GLY A 87 3.05 3.05 3.31
N PHE A 88 3.90 2.35 2.55
CA PHE A 88 3.54 1.02 2.02
C PHE A 88 3.32 -0.02 3.13
N MET A 89 4.14 0.01 4.19
CA MET A 89 3.92 -0.89 5.33
C MET A 89 2.61 -0.57 6.08
N MET A 90 2.32 0.71 6.29
CA MET A 90 1.03 1.17 6.82
C MET A 90 -0.13 0.66 5.94
N HIS A 91 -0.01 0.79 4.61
CA HIS A 91 -1.02 0.34 3.66
C HIS A 91 -1.27 -1.17 3.73
N ASP A 92 -0.22 -1.99 3.61
CA ASP A 92 -0.34 -3.45 3.59
C ASP A 92 -0.92 -3.99 4.91
N THR A 93 -0.53 -3.39 6.04
CA THR A 93 -1.09 -3.73 7.35
C THR A 93 -2.52 -3.23 7.53
N GLY A 94 -2.87 -2.06 6.99
CA GLY A 94 -4.25 -1.56 6.91
C GLY A 94 -5.19 -2.52 6.17
N HIS A 95 -4.68 -3.15 5.11
CA HIS A 95 -5.36 -4.22 4.36
C HIS A 95 -5.23 -5.62 4.96
N ARG A 96 -4.56 -5.73 6.13
CA ARG A 96 -4.29 -6.98 6.84
C ARG A 96 -3.53 -8.02 6.00
N GLN A 97 -2.66 -7.59 5.09
CA GLN A 97 -1.94 -8.46 4.16
C GLN A 97 -0.66 -9.06 4.76
N VAL A 98 -0.14 -8.50 5.85
CA VAL A 98 1.16 -8.89 6.41
C VAL A 98 1.06 -10.07 7.36
N PHE A 99 0.23 -9.96 8.40
CA PHE A 99 0.14 -10.98 9.44
C PHE A 99 -1.15 -11.81 9.35
N PRO A 100 -1.11 -13.11 9.70
CA PRO A 100 -2.32 -13.92 9.86
C PRO A 100 -3.24 -13.36 10.96
N LYS A 101 -2.66 -12.90 12.08
CA LYS A 101 -3.40 -12.36 13.22
C LYS A 101 -3.82 -10.90 12.95
N PRO A 102 -5.12 -10.55 13.04
CA PRO A 102 -5.59 -9.19 12.79
C PRO A 102 -4.95 -8.14 13.72
N ARG A 103 -4.83 -8.45 15.01
CA ARG A 103 -4.22 -7.56 16.02
C ARG A 103 -2.76 -7.20 15.71
N ALA A 104 -2.00 -8.11 15.11
CA ALA A 104 -0.61 -7.84 14.74
C ALA A 104 -0.52 -6.81 13.61
N ASN A 105 -1.42 -6.89 12.62
CA ASN A 105 -1.50 -5.87 11.58
C ASN A 105 -1.93 -4.52 12.16
N GLU A 106 -2.88 -4.52 13.10
CA GLU A 106 -3.34 -3.28 13.74
C GLU A 106 -2.22 -2.59 14.52
N LEU A 107 -1.46 -3.33 15.34
CA LEU A 107 -0.33 -2.77 16.08
C LEU A 107 0.73 -2.18 15.15
N VAL A 108 1.11 -2.92 14.09
CA VAL A 108 2.12 -2.42 13.14
C VAL A 108 1.57 -1.23 12.35
N GLY A 109 0.30 -1.26 11.96
CA GLY A 109 -0.37 -0.13 11.31
C GLY A 109 -0.40 1.12 12.19
N LEU A 110 -0.58 0.99 13.51
CA LEU A 110 -0.48 2.11 14.46
C LEU A 110 0.95 2.67 14.53
N ILE A 111 1.97 1.80 14.54
CA ILE A 111 3.37 2.25 14.55
C ILE A 111 3.67 3.06 13.29
N TYR A 112 3.43 2.50 12.09
CA TYR A 112 3.77 3.20 10.85
C TYR A 112 2.84 4.38 10.55
N GLY A 113 1.54 4.21 10.71
CA GLY A 113 0.56 5.25 10.44
C GLY A 113 0.66 6.37 11.46
N ASN A 114 0.35 6.07 12.73
CA ASN A 114 0.18 7.11 13.74
C ASN A 114 1.50 7.69 14.23
N VAL A 115 2.51 6.85 14.49
CA VAL A 115 3.78 7.32 15.07
C VAL A 115 4.72 7.84 14.01
N ILE A 116 4.99 7.05 12.96
CA ILE A 116 6.01 7.41 11.96
C ILE A 116 5.49 8.44 10.96
N LEU A 117 4.26 8.28 10.47
CA LEU A 117 3.69 9.15 9.44
C LEU A 117 2.78 10.26 10.00
N GLY A 118 2.40 10.20 11.28
CA GLY A 118 1.46 11.14 11.87
C GLY A 118 0.03 11.04 11.30
N SER A 119 -0.32 9.92 10.67
CA SER A 119 -1.61 9.69 10.02
C SER A 119 -2.43 8.64 10.76
N SER A 120 -3.71 8.91 11.00
CA SER A 120 -4.61 7.94 11.61
C SER A 120 -4.84 6.75 10.68
N ILE A 121 -4.37 5.56 11.07
CA ILE A 121 -4.56 4.33 10.28
C ILE A 121 -6.06 3.99 10.08
N SER A 122 -6.91 4.30 11.06
CA SER A 122 -8.35 4.04 10.96
C SER A 122 -9.01 4.95 9.93
N SER A 123 -8.75 6.26 10.00
CA SER A 123 -9.29 7.25 9.07
C SER A 123 -8.70 7.08 7.66
N TRP A 124 -7.43 6.69 7.57
CA TRP A 124 -6.81 6.33 6.29
C TRP A 124 -7.53 5.12 5.68
N ARG A 125 -7.76 4.05 6.45
CA ARG A 125 -8.42 2.83 5.97
C ARG A 125 -9.85 3.10 5.50
N GLU A 126 -10.61 3.92 6.20
CA GLU A 126 -11.96 4.34 5.81
C GLU A 126 -11.96 4.99 4.43
N ARG A 127 -11.24 6.11 4.27
CA ARG A 127 -11.15 6.86 3.01
C ARG A 127 -10.55 6.04 1.87
N HIS A 128 -9.56 5.20 2.19
CA HIS A 128 -8.89 4.38 1.20
C HIS A 128 -9.79 3.23 0.71
N ASN A 129 -10.63 2.66 1.57
CA ASN A 129 -11.63 1.69 1.16
C ASN A 129 -12.72 2.35 0.29
N GLU A 130 -13.14 3.57 0.61
CA GLU A 130 -14.05 4.35 -0.24
C GLU A 130 -13.44 4.60 -1.62
N HIS A 131 -12.16 4.99 -1.68
CA HIS A 131 -11.45 5.17 -2.94
C HIS A 131 -11.49 3.89 -3.78
N HIS A 132 -11.17 2.73 -3.20
CA HIS A 132 -11.20 1.45 -3.92
C HIS A 132 -12.60 0.94 -4.27
N ALA A 133 -13.65 1.39 -3.59
CA ALA A 133 -15.03 1.03 -3.90
C ALA A 133 -15.56 1.75 -5.14
N HIS A 134 -15.04 2.94 -5.47
CA HIS A 134 -15.55 3.80 -6.56
C HIS A 134 -14.59 3.93 -7.75
N THR A 135 -13.55 3.08 -7.83
CA THR A 135 -12.62 3.02 -8.98
C THR A 135 -13.05 2.02 -10.06
N ASN A 136 -14.22 1.39 -9.92
CA ASN A 136 -14.74 0.39 -10.86
C ASN A 136 -15.99 0.93 -11.55
#